data_AF-A0A967BR17-F1
#
_entry.id   AF-A0A967BR17-F1
#
_cell.length_a   1.000
_cell.length_b   1.000
_cell.length_c   1.000
_cell.angle_alpha   90.00
_cell.angle_beta   90.00
_cell.angle_gamma   90.00
#
_symmetry.space_group_name_H-M   'P 1'
#
loop_
_entity.id
_entity.type
_entity.pdbx_description
1 polymer ?
#
loop_
_entity_poly.entity_id
_entity_poly.type
_entity_poly.pdbx_seq_one_letter_code
_entity_poly.pdbx_strand_id
1 'polypeptide(L)'
;MPPKKKTLSKKEEPKNTTAVKKTEVVSKKKVIYAEIDDEVTDIYDKLSSVRAKHVYIVLPKRAIFFQSIVNLKILKRKADDTEKIIYFITNDKNGIHLAGQIGIEVYNKATGEGPALFSTDVDDEKLRITPLRATVNSVEEQAPTRLAERKLSISEILRRKKTKKPMDIAMIHNPPKTKKRTSKFVIVAPNRHALIGLTVLSVFILLVIVYIALPGVTIYLTPSASVLEKSVNITLADYQNNQAELSTRPPHMVASYPIDTIVTKSITHFSTGKKFSDNGANASGKITIVNTTGNAWPLV
;
A
#
# COMPACT_ATOMS: atom_id res chain seq x y z
N MET A 1 64.74 60.33 13.45
CA MET A 1 64.90 59.32 14.53
C MET A 1 63.59 59.29 15.29
N PRO A 2 62.81 58.20 15.40
CA PRO A 2 63.11 56.75 15.43
C PRO A 2 62.49 55.96 14.22
N PRO A 3 62.58 54.60 14.15
CA PRO A 3 62.54 53.86 12.89
C PRO A 3 61.23 53.14 12.51
N LYS A 4 61.00 53.09 11.19
CA LYS A 4 60.37 52.08 10.30
C LYS A 4 59.42 51.01 10.89
N LYS A 5 58.12 51.13 10.57
CA LYS A 5 57.20 49.98 10.41
C LYS A 5 57.44 49.32 9.05
N LYS A 6 57.85 48.04 9.06
CA LYS A 6 57.85 47.14 7.90
C LYS A 6 56.55 46.34 7.93
N THR A 7 55.67 46.57 6.95
CA THR A 7 54.59 45.66 6.58
C THR A 7 54.84 45.22 5.12
N LEU A 8 55.42 44.03 4.98
CA LEU A 8 55.36 43.13 3.82
C LEU A 8 54.50 41.94 4.31
N SER A 9 53.66 41.26 3.57
CA SER A 9 53.46 41.17 2.12
C SER A 9 52.09 40.53 1.90
N LYS A 10 51.35 41.04 0.92
CA LYS A 10 50.15 40.44 0.34
C LYS A 10 50.60 39.52 -0.80
N LYS A 11 50.19 38.25 -0.80
CA LYS A 11 50.25 37.34 -1.97
C LYS A 11 49.19 36.25 -1.78
N GLU A 12 47.99 36.46 -2.32
CA GLU A 12 47.43 35.77 -3.51
C GLU A 12 47.04 34.30 -3.25
N GLU A 13 45.76 34.09 -2.97
CA GLU A 13 45.06 32.80 -3.12
C GLU A 13 44.46 32.70 -4.55
N PRO A 14 44.66 31.57 -5.26
CA PRO A 14 43.85 31.23 -6.42
C PRO A 14 42.72 30.24 -6.08
N LYS A 15 41.52 30.55 -6.60
CA LYS A 15 40.44 29.64 -7.08
C LYS A 15 40.17 28.33 -6.30
N ASN A 16 38.98 28.24 -5.69
CA ASN A 16 37.95 27.31 -6.18
C ASN A 16 36.59 27.53 -5.51
N THR A 17 35.73 28.29 -6.18
CA THR A 17 34.28 28.31 -5.98
C THR A 17 33.69 26.93 -6.25
N THR A 18 33.13 26.28 -5.23
CA THR A 18 31.97 25.41 -5.41
C THR A 18 30.89 25.91 -4.46
N ALA A 19 30.02 26.76 -5.01
CA ALA A 19 28.91 27.38 -4.33
C ALA A 19 27.89 26.32 -3.92
N VAL A 20 27.66 26.16 -2.62
CA VAL A 20 26.51 25.41 -2.09
C VAL A 20 25.26 26.20 -2.46
N LYS A 21 24.41 25.58 -3.30
CA LYS A 21 23.16 26.15 -3.81
C LYS A 21 22.25 26.57 -2.65
N LYS A 22 21.99 27.86 -2.60
CA LYS A 22 20.95 28.52 -1.81
C LYS A 22 19.60 27.83 -2.05
N THR A 23 19.02 27.24 -1.01
CA THR A 23 17.67 26.68 -1.03
C THR A 23 16.66 27.81 -1.31
N GLU A 24 16.20 27.92 -2.55
CA GLU A 24 15.13 28.83 -2.91
C GLU A 24 13.80 28.28 -2.38
N VAL A 25 13.16 29.06 -1.51
CA VAL A 25 11.74 28.88 -1.18
C VAL A 25 10.95 28.86 -2.49
N VAL A 26 10.41 27.69 -2.82
CA VAL A 26 9.73 27.44 -4.08
C VAL A 26 8.49 28.33 -4.14
N SER A 27 8.53 29.37 -4.99
CA SER A 27 7.38 30.24 -5.27
C SER A 27 6.14 29.39 -5.59
N LYS A 28 5.00 29.76 -5.00
CA LYS A 28 3.66 29.13 -5.11
C LYS A 28 3.24 28.74 -6.54
N LYS A 29 3.89 29.30 -7.57
CA LYS A 29 3.65 29.03 -9.00
C LYS A 29 4.29 27.74 -9.55
N LYS A 30 4.98 26.93 -8.72
CA LYS A 30 5.68 25.71 -9.16
C LYS A 30 5.05 24.40 -8.63
N VAL A 31 3.98 24.49 -7.83
CA VAL A 31 3.36 23.32 -7.18
C VAL A 31 1.98 23.06 -7.76
N ILE A 32 1.73 21.83 -8.20
CA ILE A 32 0.45 21.33 -8.68
C ILE A 32 -0.12 20.39 -7.63
N TYR A 33 -1.38 20.57 -7.28
CA TYR A 33 -2.09 19.67 -6.38
C TYR A 33 -2.99 18.76 -7.23
N ALA A 34 -2.76 17.45 -7.08
CA ALA A 34 -3.57 16.42 -7.71
C ALA A 34 -4.65 15.92 -6.74
N GLU A 35 -5.79 15.56 -7.29
CA GLU A 35 -6.86 14.86 -6.56
C GLU A 35 -6.69 13.34 -6.66
N ILE A 36 -7.44 12.59 -5.85
CA ILE A 36 -7.37 11.12 -5.85
C ILE A 36 -7.80 10.55 -7.21
N ASP A 37 -8.81 11.18 -7.80
CA ASP A 37 -9.48 10.74 -9.02
C ASP A 37 -8.97 11.46 -10.29
N ASP A 38 -7.95 12.33 -10.17
CA ASP A 38 -7.36 13.00 -11.33
C ASP A 38 -6.74 11.97 -12.31
N GLU A 39 -7.02 12.13 -13.60
CA GLU A 39 -6.43 11.32 -14.67
C GLU A 39 -5.18 11.98 -15.26
N VAL A 40 -4.42 11.21 -16.07
CA VAL A 40 -3.17 11.66 -16.71
C VAL A 40 -3.34 12.93 -17.54
N THR A 41 -4.50 13.10 -18.17
CA THR A 41 -4.86 14.30 -18.92
C THR A 41 -5.03 15.52 -18.03
N ASP A 42 -5.70 15.38 -16.88
CA ASP A 42 -5.98 16.51 -15.98
C ASP A 42 -4.69 17.10 -15.40
N ILE A 43 -3.77 16.23 -14.98
CA ILE A 43 -2.45 16.67 -14.50
C ILE A 43 -1.60 17.22 -15.63
N TYR A 44 -1.72 16.69 -16.86
CA TYR A 44 -1.04 17.26 -18.01
C TYR A 44 -1.52 18.67 -18.35
N ASP A 45 -2.82 18.93 -18.25
CA ASP A 45 -3.39 20.26 -18.51
C ASP A 45 -2.94 21.26 -17.44
N LYS A 46 -2.98 20.84 -16.16
CA LYS A 46 -2.40 21.60 -15.06
C LYS A 46 -0.90 21.85 -15.26
N LEU A 47 -0.14 20.84 -15.70
CA LEU A 47 1.29 20.96 -16.00
C LEU A 47 1.57 21.91 -17.15
N SER A 48 0.76 21.88 -18.20
CA SER A 48 0.89 22.74 -19.39
C SER A 48 0.72 24.22 -19.04
N SER A 49 -0.18 24.55 -18.11
CA SER A 49 -0.40 25.91 -17.62
C SER A 49 0.79 26.49 -16.83
N VAL A 50 1.66 25.64 -16.27
CA VAL A 50 2.81 26.05 -15.47
C VAL A 50 3.99 26.38 -16.38
N ARG A 51 4.52 27.61 -16.27
CA ARG A 51 5.66 28.08 -17.08
C ARG A 51 7.04 27.72 -16.50
N ALA A 52 7.07 27.12 -15.31
CA ALA A 52 8.32 26.77 -14.63
C ALA A 52 8.92 25.47 -15.18
N LYS A 53 10.25 25.43 -15.28
CA LYS A 53 11.01 24.23 -15.69
C LYS A 53 10.97 23.11 -14.65
N HIS A 54 10.98 23.45 -13.37
CA HIS A 54 10.88 22.49 -12.27
C HIS A 54 9.48 22.56 -11.67
N VAL A 55 8.75 21.45 -11.71
CA VAL A 55 7.35 21.38 -11.27
C VAL A 55 7.18 20.27 -10.25
N TYR A 56 6.61 20.62 -9.10
CA TYR A 56 6.33 19.70 -8.01
C TYR A 56 4.86 19.32 -8.03
N ILE A 57 4.55 18.04 -8.05
CA ILE A 57 3.18 17.52 -8.10
C ILE A 57 2.89 16.80 -6.78
N VAL A 58 1.94 17.33 -6.02
CA VAL A 58 1.50 16.74 -4.75
C VAL A 58 0.43 15.71 -5.06
N LEU A 59 0.72 14.45 -4.79
CA LEU A 59 -0.13 13.31 -5.12
C LEU A 59 -0.63 12.63 -3.82
N PRO A 60 -1.96 12.51 -3.62
CA PRO A 60 -2.51 11.86 -2.44
C PRO A 60 -2.23 10.36 -2.45
N LYS A 61 -2.42 9.72 -1.29
CA LYS A 61 -2.35 8.26 -1.19
C LYS A 61 -3.41 7.63 -2.08
N ARG A 62 -3.07 6.52 -2.74
CA ARG A 62 -3.95 5.77 -3.64
C ARG A 62 -4.48 6.57 -4.85
N ALA A 63 -3.78 7.61 -5.30
CA ALA A 63 -4.12 8.31 -6.54
C ALA A 63 -4.18 7.36 -7.75
N ILE A 64 -5.10 7.60 -8.68
CA ILE A 64 -5.27 6.76 -9.90
C ILE A 64 -3.95 6.64 -10.70
N PHE A 65 -3.11 7.67 -10.68
CA PHE A 65 -1.77 7.67 -11.27
C PHE A 65 -0.86 6.53 -10.83
N PHE A 66 -0.98 6.10 -9.57
CA PHE A 66 -0.13 5.05 -9.01
C PHE A 66 -0.64 3.64 -9.32
N GLN A 67 -1.73 3.49 -10.05
CA GLN A 67 -2.25 2.18 -10.44
C GLN A 67 -1.42 1.53 -11.56
N SER A 68 -0.77 2.33 -12.41
CA SER A 68 -0.01 1.83 -13.57
C SER A 68 1.25 2.63 -13.84
N ILE A 69 2.37 1.93 -14.03
CA ILE A 69 3.63 2.54 -14.49
C ILE A 69 3.49 3.21 -15.86
N VAL A 70 2.57 2.72 -16.71
CA VAL A 70 2.34 3.28 -18.05
C VAL A 70 1.82 4.70 -17.93
N ASN A 71 0.92 4.96 -16.97
CA ASN A 71 0.36 6.30 -16.73
C ASN A 71 1.48 7.29 -16.36
N LEU A 72 2.41 6.88 -15.49
CA LEU A 72 3.56 7.69 -15.11
C LEU A 72 4.54 7.91 -16.28
N LYS A 73 4.75 6.92 -17.14
CA LYS A 73 5.58 7.06 -18.35
C LYS A 73 4.99 8.05 -19.35
N ILE A 74 3.68 8.02 -19.55
CA ILE A 74 2.98 8.96 -20.43
C ILE A 74 3.14 10.39 -19.89
N LEU A 75 2.92 10.59 -18.58
CA LEU A 75 3.09 11.89 -17.95
C LEU A 75 4.54 12.40 -18.06
N LYS A 76 5.52 11.53 -17.78
CA LYS A 76 6.94 11.87 -17.90
C LYS A 76 7.31 12.30 -19.32
N ARG A 77 6.92 11.51 -20.32
CA ARG A 77 7.18 11.82 -21.73
C ARG A 77 6.56 13.17 -22.13
N LYS A 78 5.30 13.40 -21.76
CA LYS A 78 4.63 14.68 -22.04
C LYS A 78 5.29 15.86 -21.32
N ALA A 79 5.84 15.66 -20.12
CA ALA A 79 6.61 16.67 -19.42
C ALA A 79 7.92 16.97 -20.16
N ASP A 80 8.65 15.93 -20.56
CA ASP A 80 9.90 16.03 -21.33
C ASP A 80 9.68 16.74 -22.68
N ASP A 81 8.57 16.44 -23.39
CA ASP A 81 8.16 17.10 -24.64
C ASP A 81 7.95 18.61 -24.46
N THR A 82 7.63 19.06 -23.23
CA THR A 82 7.47 20.48 -22.87
C THR A 82 8.69 21.05 -22.14
N GLU A 83 9.82 20.33 -22.13
CA GLU A 83 11.06 20.66 -21.43
C GLU A 83 10.92 20.88 -19.91
N LYS A 84 9.93 20.23 -19.28
CA LYS A 84 9.65 20.34 -17.84
C LYS A 84 10.14 19.11 -17.09
N ILE A 85 10.80 19.35 -15.96
CA ILE A 85 11.24 18.34 -15.01
C ILE A 85 10.21 18.25 -13.89
N ILE A 86 9.63 17.06 -13.73
CA ILE A 86 8.60 16.78 -12.73
C ILE A 86 9.19 16.10 -11.48
N TYR A 87 8.67 16.48 -10.33
CA TYR A 87 8.97 15.92 -9.03
C TYR A 87 7.68 15.53 -8.33
N PHE A 88 7.64 14.38 -7.67
CA PHE A 88 6.45 13.97 -6.94
C PHE A 88 6.60 14.22 -5.44
N ILE A 89 5.52 14.66 -4.81
CA ILE A 89 5.42 14.77 -3.35
C ILE A 89 4.30 13.83 -2.92
N THR A 90 4.66 12.69 -2.34
CA THR A 90 3.68 11.70 -1.90
C THR A 90 4.20 10.85 -0.75
N ASN A 91 3.27 10.31 0.04
CA ASN A 91 3.54 9.32 1.08
C ASN A 91 2.99 7.94 0.68
N ASP A 92 2.65 7.75 -0.61
CA ASP A 92 2.15 6.49 -1.15
C ASP A 92 3.31 5.55 -1.52
N LYS A 93 3.39 4.38 -0.88
CA LYS A 93 4.50 3.43 -1.09
C LYS A 93 4.54 2.92 -2.54
N ASN A 94 3.38 2.66 -3.14
CA ASN A 94 3.30 2.19 -4.52
C ASN A 94 3.73 3.30 -5.48
N GLY A 95 3.25 4.53 -5.27
CA GLY A 95 3.67 5.69 -6.03
C GLY A 95 5.18 5.96 -5.98
N ILE A 96 5.79 5.87 -4.78
CA ILE A 96 7.24 6.00 -4.60
C ILE A 96 7.99 4.93 -5.41
N HIS A 97 7.55 3.67 -5.33
CA HIS A 97 8.18 2.58 -6.05
C HIS A 97 8.11 2.75 -7.57
N LEU A 98 6.93 3.05 -8.11
CA LEU A 98 6.72 3.20 -9.55
C LEU A 98 7.46 4.41 -10.13
N ALA A 99 7.49 5.53 -9.39
CA ALA A 99 8.26 6.71 -9.78
C ALA A 99 9.77 6.45 -9.79
N GLY A 100 10.29 5.71 -8.80
CA GLY A 100 11.69 5.29 -8.76
C GLY A 100 12.10 4.45 -9.97
N GLN A 101 11.23 3.55 -10.45
CA GLN A 101 11.50 2.70 -11.62
C GLN A 101 11.66 3.49 -12.93
N ILE A 102 11.04 4.66 -13.04
CA ILE A 102 11.12 5.52 -14.22
C ILE A 102 12.03 6.74 -14.01
N GLY A 103 12.72 6.82 -12.88
CA GLY A 103 13.64 7.91 -12.55
C GLY A 103 12.95 9.27 -12.36
N ILE A 104 11.76 9.28 -11.76
CA ILE A 104 11.17 10.52 -11.22
C ILE A 104 11.57 10.63 -9.75
N GLU A 105 12.11 11.78 -9.36
CA GLU A 105 12.44 12.06 -7.96
C GLU A 105 11.16 12.24 -7.13
N VAL A 106 11.13 11.55 -5.98
CA VAL A 106 10.01 11.60 -5.05
C VAL A 106 10.47 12.14 -3.72
N TYR A 107 9.79 13.19 -3.26
CA TYR A 107 9.96 13.77 -1.95
C TYR A 107 8.85 13.28 -1.04
N ASN A 108 9.22 12.88 0.17
CA ASN A 108 8.22 12.69 1.22
C ASN A 108 7.74 14.08 1.63
N LYS A 109 6.44 14.22 1.94
CA LYS A 109 5.91 15.44 2.56
C LYS A 109 6.67 15.79 3.86
N ALA A 110 7.39 14.84 4.43
CA ALA A 110 8.23 14.97 5.63
C ALA A 110 9.68 15.44 5.40
N THR A 111 10.16 15.64 4.17
CA THR A 111 11.58 15.97 3.95
C THR A 111 11.81 17.48 3.84
N GLY A 112 11.91 18.09 5.01
CA GLY A 112 12.61 19.35 5.24
C GLY A 112 13.05 19.36 6.70
N GLU A 113 14.31 19.66 6.98
CA GLU A 113 14.88 19.78 8.34
C GLU A 113 14.32 21.00 9.10
N GLY A 114 12.99 21.04 9.25
CA GLY A 114 12.20 22.04 9.98
C GLY A 114 10.95 21.38 10.58
N PRO A 115 10.22 22.06 11.49
CA PRO A 115 9.22 21.42 12.34
C PRO A 115 8.16 20.72 11.49
N ALA A 116 8.00 19.41 11.74
CA ALA A 116 7.10 18.54 11.01
C ALA A 116 5.69 19.13 10.98
N LEU A 117 5.20 19.45 9.79
CA LEU A 117 3.86 20.02 9.69
C LEU A 117 2.77 18.98 9.96
N PHE A 118 3.01 17.67 9.82
CA PHE A 118 2.10 16.60 10.26
C PHE A 118 2.86 15.29 10.49
N SER A 119 2.83 14.74 11.71
CA SER A 119 3.31 13.39 12.03
C SER A 119 2.24 12.35 11.70
N THR A 120 2.50 11.44 10.77
CA THR A 120 1.76 10.17 10.64
C THR A 120 2.70 9.08 10.14
N ASP A 121 3.80 8.87 10.87
CA ASP A 121 4.49 7.59 10.84
C ASP A 121 3.69 6.63 11.74
N VAL A 122 2.83 5.84 11.12
CA VAL A 122 2.01 4.79 11.76
C VAL A 122 2.65 3.39 11.55
N ASP A 123 3.86 3.34 10.99
CA ASP A 123 4.53 2.09 10.60
C ASP A 123 5.81 1.80 11.40
N ASP A 124 6.00 2.42 12.57
CA ASP A 124 6.94 1.87 13.55
C ASP A 124 6.30 0.64 14.21
N GLU A 125 6.63 -0.54 13.68
CA GLU A 125 6.19 -1.84 14.17
C GLU A 125 6.54 -2.05 15.66
N LYS A 126 7.52 -1.30 16.18
CA LYS A 126 7.95 -1.30 17.59
C LYS A 126 7.08 -0.44 18.53
N LEU A 127 6.24 0.45 17.99
CA LEU A 127 5.37 1.34 18.78
C LEU A 127 3.89 0.93 18.73
N ARG A 128 3.56 -0.12 17.98
CA ARG A 128 2.22 -0.71 18.00
C ARG A 128 1.99 -1.38 19.35
N ILE A 129 1.14 -0.75 20.17
CA ILE A 129 0.53 -1.39 21.33
C ILE A 129 -0.43 -2.45 20.77
N THR A 130 0.09 -3.61 20.40
CA THR A 130 -0.77 -4.76 20.13
C THR A 130 -1.51 -5.07 21.42
N PRO A 131 -2.85 -5.19 21.41
CA PRO A 131 -3.54 -5.72 22.58
C PRO A 131 -2.89 -7.05 22.89
N LEU A 132 -2.42 -7.23 24.13
CA LEU A 132 -1.95 -8.52 24.62
C LEU A 132 -3.08 -9.49 24.31
N ARG A 133 -2.89 -10.33 23.29
CA ARG A 133 -3.84 -11.42 23.04
C ARG A 133 -3.83 -12.20 24.33
N ALA A 134 -4.96 -12.20 25.03
CA ALA A 134 -5.19 -13.18 26.08
C ALA A 134 -4.82 -14.51 25.44
N THR A 135 -3.80 -15.17 25.98
CA THR A 135 -3.42 -16.51 25.58
C THR A 135 -4.63 -17.36 25.92
N VAL A 136 -5.56 -17.48 24.99
CA VAL A 136 -6.58 -18.51 25.04
C VAL A 136 -5.74 -19.78 25.06
N ASN A 137 -5.81 -20.51 26.18
CA ASN A 137 -5.27 -21.85 26.27
C ASN A 137 -5.76 -22.60 25.04
N SER A 138 -4.91 -22.70 24.02
CA SER A 138 -5.13 -23.52 22.86
C SER A 138 -4.92 -24.94 23.36
N VAL A 139 -5.97 -25.51 23.94
CA VAL A 139 -6.13 -26.95 23.90
C VAL A 139 -6.06 -27.29 22.42
N GLU A 140 -5.05 -28.05 22.04
CA GLU A 140 -4.88 -28.57 20.69
C GLU A 140 -6.18 -29.32 20.32
N GLU A 141 -7.14 -28.63 19.70
CA GLU A 141 -8.27 -29.27 19.05
C GLU A 141 -7.68 -30.03 17.87
N GLN A 142 -7.54 -31.33 18.05
CA GLN A 142 -7.22 -32.28 16.99
C GLN A 142 -8.38 -32.26 15.98
N ALA A 143 -8.37 -31.26 15.10
CA ALA A 143 -9.25 -31.24 13.95
C ALA A 143 -8.92 -32.48 13.09
N PRO A 144 -9.92 -33.26 12.66
CA PRO A 144 -9.67 -34.47 11.89
C PRO A 144 -9.01 -34.12 10.56
N THR A 145 -7.73 -34.50 10.43
CA THR A 145 -6.96 -34.31 9.20
C THR A 145 -7.61 -35.11 8.08
N ARG A 146 -7.88 -34.46 6.93
CA ARG A 146 -8.36 -35.14 5.73
C ARG A 146 -7.35 -36.20 5.29
N LEU A 147 -7.80 -37.46 5.24
CA LEU A 147 -7.03 -38.57 4.67
C LEU A 147 -6.55 -38.18 3.26
N ALA A 148 -5.23 -38.23 3.04
CA ALA A 148 -4.60 -37.86 1.77
C ALA A 148 -4.82 -38.92 0.67
N GLU A 149 -5.45 -40.04 1.01
CA GLU A 149 -5.69 -41.13 0.06
C GLU A 149 -6.96 -40.91 -0.76
N ARG A 150 -6.82 -41.09 -2.08
CA ARG A 150 -7.93 -41.01 -3.03
C ARG A 150 -8.91 -42.16 -2.79
N LYS A 151 -10.18 -41.84 -2.51
CA LYS A 151 -11.26 -42.84 -2.40
C LYS A 151 -11.44 -43.55 -3.74
N LEU A 152 -11.24 -44.87 -3.75
CA LEU A 152 -11.48 -45.72 -4.93
C LEU A 152 -12.97 -45.93 -5.13
N SER A 153 -13.42 -45.87 -6.38
CA SER A 153 -14.82 -46.13 -6.73
C SER A 153 -15.11 -47.64 -6.72
N ILE A 154 -16.35 -48.03 -6.38
CA ILE A 154 -16.79 -49.43 -6.36
C ILE A 154 -16.57 -50.11 -7.73
N SER A 155 -16.76 -49.36 -8.81
CA SER A 155 -16.46 -49.79 -10.19
C SER A 155 -14.99 -50.18 -10.41
N GLU A 156 -14.07 -49.50 -9.73
CA GLU A 156 -12.62 -49.70 -9.88
C GLU A 156 -12.15 -50.94 -9.11
N ILE A 157 -12.77 -51.20 -7.96
CA ILE A 157 -12.61 -52.44 -7.18
C ILE A 157 -13.15 -53.65 -7.97
N LEU A 158 -14.33 -53.52 -8.58
CA LEU A 158 -14.89 -54.59 -9.42
C LEU A 158 -14.05 -54.87 -10.67
N ARG A 159 -13.46 -53.84 -11.28
CA ARG A 159 -12.64 -53.97 -12.49
C ARG A 159 -11.31 -54.66 -12.22
N ARG A 160 -10.66 -54.39 -11.07
CA ARG A 160 -9.44 -55.10 -10.64
C ARG A 160 -9.67 -56.59 -10.35
N LYS A 161 -10.88 -56.99 -9.94
CA LYS A 161 -11.19 -58.40 -9.65
C LYS A 161 -11.44 -59.25 -10.91
N LYS A 162 -11.65 -58.62 -12.08
CA LYS A 162 -12.01 -59.31 -13.34
C LYS A 162 -10.84 -59.69 -14.24
N THR A 163 -9.61 -59.28 -13.93
CA THR A 163 -8.43 -59.64 -14.74
C THR A 163 -7.73 -60.88 -14.20
N LYS A 164 -8.41 -62.04 -14.27
CA LYS A 164 -7.72 -63.33 -14.42
C LYS A 164 -8.57 -64.25 -15.31
N LYS A 165 -7.91 -64.71 -16.37
CA LYS A 165 -8.27 -65.70 -17.41
C LYS A 165 -8.95 -65.13 -18.68
N PRO A 166 -8.32 -65.27 -19.86
CA PRO A 166 -9.05 -65.24 -21.12
C PRO A 166 -9.87 -66.54 -21.20
N MET A 167 -11.16 -66.42 -21.48
CA MET A 167 -12.01 -67.58 -21.76
C MET A 167 -12.33 -67.55 -23.25
N ASP A 168 -11.99 -68.64 -23.92
CA ASP A 168 -12.29 -68.92 -25.32
C ASP A 168 -13.78 -68.71 -25.61
N ILE A 169 -14.06 -67.98 -26.69
CA ILE A 169 -15.39 -67.85 -27.26
C ILE A 169 -15.59 -69.05 -28.18
N ALA A 170 -16.01 -70.18 -27.60
CA ALA A 170 -16.60 -71.28 -28.35
C ALA A 170 -18.02 -71.52 -27.84
N MET A 171 -18.97 -71.39 -28.77
CA MET A 171 -20.39 -71.77 -28.66
C MET A 171 -21.26 -71.00 -27.65
N ILE A 172 -21.97 -69.99 -28.16
CA ILE A 172 -23.31 -69.64 -27.65
C ILE A 172 -24.31 -70.01 -28.75
N HIS A 173 -25.10 -71.03 -28.45
CA HIS A 173 -26.22 -71.49 -29.26
C HIS A 173 -27.32 -70.41 -29.31
N ASN A 174 -27.87 -70.19 -30.49
CA ASN A 174 -29.01 -69.29 -30.74
C ASN A 174 -30.25 -69.74 -29.94
N PRO A 175 -30.94 -68.84 -29.20
CA PRO A 175 -32.30 -69.12 -28.74
C PRO A 175 -33.30 -68.91 -29.90
N PRO A 176 -34.45 -69.62 -29.91
CA PRO A 176 -35.39 -69.60 -31.03
C PRO A 176 -36.08 -68.24 -31.16
N LYS A 177 -36.15 -67.75 -32.41
CA LYS A 177 -36.85 -66.52 -32.79
C LYS A 177 -38.36 -66.65 -32.53
N THR A 178 -38.85 -66.04 -31.47
CA THR A 178 -40.29 -65.80 -31.30
C THR A 178 -40.71 -64.65 -32.23
N LYS A 179 -41.69 -64.92 -33.11
CA LYS A 179 -42.25 -63.93 -34.05
C LYS A 179 -42.89 -62.79 -33.27
N LYS A 180 -42.26 -61.61 -33.26
CA LYS A 180 -42.86 -60.37 -32.77
C LYS A 180 -44.03 -59.98 -33.69
N ARG A 181 -45.25 -59.98 -33.14
CA ARG A 181 -46.41 -59.36 -33.79
C ARG A 181 -46.13 -57.85 -33.87
N THR A 182 -45.90 -57.35 -35.07
CA THR A 182 -45.82 -55.92 -35.33
C THR A 182 -47.24 -55.34 -35.21
N SER A 183 -47.53 -54.61 -34.14
CA SER A 183 -48.74 -53.79 -34.08
C SER A 183 -48.64 -52.71 -35.15
N LYS A 184 -49.51 -52.78 -36.15
CA LYS A 184 -49.65 -51.71 -37.13
C LYS A 184 -50.34 -50.54 -36.42
N PHE A 185 -49.55 -49.67 -35.80
CA PHE A 185 -50.02 -48.35 -35.39
C PHE A 185 -50.38 -47.58 -36.67
N VAL A 186 -51.67 -47.43 -36.92
CA VAL A 186 -52.14 -46.55 -37.98
C VAL A 186 -51.99 -45.13 -37.45
N ILE A 187 -50.91 -44.46 -37.88
CA ILE A 187 -50.71 -43.03 -37.65
C ILE A 187 -51.67 -42.32 -38.59
N VAL A 188 -52.86 -41.99 -38.09
CA VAL A 188 -53.78 -41.09 -38.78
C VAL A 188 -53.21 -39.69 -38.62
N ALA A 189 -52.94 -39.01 -39.73
CA ALA A 189 -52.43 -37.64 -39.70
C ALA A 189 -53.39 -36.74 -38.90
N PRO A 190 -52.93 -36.08 -37.83
CA PRO A 190 -53.82 -35.30 -36.98
C PRO A 190 -54.36 -34.09 -37.74
N ASN A 191 -55.62 -33.77 -37.49
CA ASN A 191 -56.26 -32.57 -38.03
C ASN A 191 -55.49 -31.32 -37.58
N ARG A 192 -55.21 -30.38 -38.49
CA ARG A 192 -54.37 -29.18 -38.22
C ARG A 192 -54.88 -28.37 -37.03
N HIS A 193 -56.21 -28.30 -36.84
CA HIS A 193 -56.82 -27.62 -35.70
C HIS A 193 -56.58 -28.32 -34.36
N ALA A 194 -56.55 -29.66 -34.35
CA ALA A 194 -56.22 -30.44 -33.16
C ALA A 194 -54.75 -30.27 -32.76
N LEU A 195 -53.86 -30.17 -33.74
CA LEU A 195 -52.45 -29.88 -33.50
C LEU A 195 -52.26 -28.49 -32.88
N ILE A 196 -52.93 -27.47 -33.45
CA ILE A 196 -52.89 -26.09 -32.93
C ILE A 196 -53.42 -26.05 -31.49
N GLY A 197 -54.57 -26.69 -31.22
CA GLY A 197 -55.12 -26.76 -29.86
C GLY A 197 -54.17 -27.40 -28.85
N LEU A 198 -53.48 -28.48 -29.24
CA LEU A 198 -52.50 -29.15 -28.38
C LEU A 198 -51.28 -28.26 -28.11
N THR A 199 -50.78 -27.52 -29.12
CA THR A 199 -49.66 -26.59 -28.92
C THR A 199 -50.01 -25.45 -27.97
N VAL A 200 -51.20 -24.84 -28.12
CA VAL A 200 -51.66 -23.77 -27.23
C VAL A 200 -51.84 -24.27 -25.80
N LEU A 201 -52.42 -25.47 -25.64
CA LEU A 201 -52.57 -26.10 -24.33
C LEU A 201 -51.22 -26.38 -23.67
N SER A 202 -50.24 -26.85 -24.44
CA SER A 202 -48.89 -27.11 -23.93
C SER A 202 -48.17 -25.83 -23.50
N VAL A 203 -48.32 -24.73 -24.25
CA VAL A 203 -47.73 -23.42 -23.90
C VAL A 203 -48.40 -22.86 -22.64
N PHE A 204 -49.71 -23.00 -22.52
CA PHE A 204 -50.45 -22.58 -21.33
C PHE A 204 -49.99 -23.33 -20.08
N ILE A 205 -49.83 -24.65 -20.16
CA ILE A 205 -49.32 -25.48 -19.06
C ILE A 205 -47.91 -25.05 -18.66
N LEU A 206 -47.03 -24.76 -19.63
CA LEU A 206 -45.68 -24.26 -19.37
C LEU A 206 -45.71 -22.93 -18.59
N LEU A 207 -46.57 -21.98 -18.99
CA LEU A 207 -46.72 -20.68 -18.31
C LEU A 207 -47.18 -20.85 -16.87
N VAL A 208 -48.11 -21.77 -16.60
CA VAL A 208 -48.57 -22.08 -15.24
C VAL A 208 -47.42 -22.65 -14.40
N ILE A 209 -46.61 -23.55 -14.96
CA ILE A 209 -45.44 -24.10 -14.26
C ILE A 209 -44.41 -23.02 -13.97
N VAL A 210 -44.12 -22.13 -14.92
CA VAL A 210 -43.19 -20.99 -14.73
C VAL A 210 -43.69 -20.07 -13.63
N TYR A 211 -44.99 -19.75 -13.61
CA TYR A 211 -45.60 -18.91 -12.57
C TYR A 211 -45.49 -19.53 -11.18
N ILE A 212 -45.69 -20.85 -11.06
CA ILE A 212 -45.65 -21.56 -9.78
C ILE A 212 -44.20 -21.86 -9.33
N ALA A 213 -43.29 -22.11 -10.26
CA ALA A 213 -41.93 -22.56 -9.96
C ALA A 213 -40.91 -21.42 -9.79
N LEU A 214 -41.17 -20.22 -10.31
CA LEU A 214 -40.29 -19.05 -10.14
C LEU A 214 -40.73 -17.98 -9.11
N PRO A 215 -41.40 -18.29 -7.97
CA PRO A 215 -41.59 -17.30 -6.92
C PRO A 215 -40.32 -17.24 -6.06
N GLY A 216 -39.27 -16.63 -6.58
CA GLY A 216 -38.00 -16.50 -5.87
C GLY A 216 -37.20 -15.31 -6.37
N VAL A 217 -37.16 -14.25 -5.58
CA VAL A 217 -36.25 -13.13 -5.78
C VAL A 217 -35.18 -13.20 -4.70
N THR A 218 -33.94 -13.44 -5.08
CA THR A 218 -32.79 -13.37 -4.16
C THR A 218 -32.21 -11.96 -4.19
N ILE A 219 -32.32 -11.24 -3.08
CA ILE A 219 -31.77 -9.89 -2.93
C ILE A 219 -30.44 -9.99 -2.19
N TYR A 220 -29.35 -9.57 -2.83
CA TYR A 220 -28.04 -9.50 -2.20
C TYR A 220 -27.81 -8.10 -1.59
N LEU A 221 -27.92 -7.99 -0.27
CA LEU A 221 -27.52 -6.78 0.46
C LEU A 221 -26.03 -6.88 0.80
N THR A 222 -25.24 -5.93 0.28
CA THR A 222 -23.83 -5.75 0.66
C THR A 222 -23.68 -4.43 1.41
N PRO A 223 -23.91 -4.41 2.74
CA PRO A 223 -23.74 -3.20 3.51
C PRO A 223 -22.26 -2.81 3.53
N SER A 224 -21.97 -1.58 3.10
CA SER A 224 -20.62 -1.02 3.21
C SER A 224 -20.44 -0.44 4.61
N ALA A 225 -19.56 -1.06 5.41
CA ALA A 225 -19.15 -0.52 6.70
C ALA A 225 -17.85 0.27 6.53
N SER A 226 -17.91 1.59 6.70
CA SER A 226 -16.72 2.43 6.84
C SER A 226 -16.39 2.58 8.33
N VAL A 227 -15.15 2.34 8.72
CA VAL A 227 -14.67 2.66 10.07
C VAL A 227 -14.71 4.18 10.21
N LEU A 228 -15.54 4.68 11.13
CA LEU A 228 -15.59 6.10 11.44
C LEU A 228 -14.36 6.46 12.28
N GLU A 229 -13.26 6.76 11.60
CA GLU A 229 -12.05 7.30 12.22
C GLU A 229 -12.28 8.77 12.58
N LYS A 230 -13.01 9.00 13.67
CA LYS A 230 -13.15 10.35 14.23
C LYS A 230 -11.87 10.70 14.97
N SER A 231 -10.84 11.09 14.21
CA SER A 231 -9.67 11.74 14.78
C SER A 231 -10.08 13.12 15.29
N VAL A 232 -9.72 13.42 16.53
CA VAL A 232 -9.95 14.73 17.14
C VAL A 232 -8.59 15.41 17.24
N ASN A 233 -8.47 16.58 16.63
CA ASN A 233 -7.28 17.41 16.78
C ASN A 233 -7.24 17.95 18.20
N ILE A 234 -6.24 17.54 18.99
CA ILE A 234 -5.98 18.07 20.33
C ILE A 234 -4.82 19.05 20.21
N THR A 235 -5.03 20.29 20.65
CA THR A 235 -3.99 21.32 20.71
C THR A 235 -3.30 21.25 22.06
N LEU A 236 -1.97 21.16 22.04
CA LEU A 236 -1.15 21.31 23.25
C LEU A 236 -0.87 22.80 23.47
N ALA A 237 -1.28 23.32 24.62
CA ALA A 237 -1.07 24.71 24.99
C ALA A 237 -0.11 24.80 26.17
N ASP A 238 0.88 25.68 26.08
CA ASP A 238 1.84 25.91 27.15
C ASP A 238 1.12 26.41 28.40
N TYR A 239 1.30 25.70 29.51
CA TYR A 239 0.64 26.03 30.78
C TYR A 239 0.93 27.46 31.26
N GLN A 240 2.14 27.97 31.03
CA GLN A 240 2.56 29.29 31.50
C GLN A 240 2.04 30.41 30.59
N ASN A 241 2.14 30.22 29.28
CA ASN A 241 1.81 31.27 28.29
C ASN A 241 0.31 31.36 27.98
N ASN A 242 -0.44 30.25 28.08
CA ASN A 242 -1.86 30.15 27.69
C ASN A 242 -2.80 29.90 28.88
N GLN A 243 -2.44 30.35 30.08
CA GLN A 243 -3.20 30.10 31.32
C GLN A 243 -4.66 30.60 31.26
N ALA A 244 -4.90 31.75 30.63
CA ALA A 244 -6.24 32.34 30.49
C ALA A 244 -7.17 31.45 29.65
N GLU A 245 -6.66 30.87 28.56
CA GLU A 245 -7.42 29.97 27.68
C GLU A 245 -7.64 28.60 28.33
N LEU A 246 -6.62 28.05 29.00
CA LEU A 246 -6.72 26.78 29.72
C LEU A 246 -7.74 26.81 30.87
N SER A 247 -7.92 27.97 31.51
CA SER A 247 -8.91 28.16 32.57
C SER A 247 -10.35 27.99 32.08
N THR A 248 -10.62 28.25 30.80
CA THR A 248 -11.94 28.07 30.18
C THR A 248 -12.28 26.61 29.85
N ARG A 249 -11.32 25.69 30.06
CA ARG A 249 -11.42 24.24 29.80
C ARG A 249 -11.94 23.90 28.40
N PRO A 250 -11.23 24.29 27.32
CA PRO A 250 -11.65 24.00 25.96
C PRO A 250 -11.68 22.47 25.71
N PRO A 251 -12.67 21.94 24.97
CA PRO A 251 -12.84 20.50 24.76
C PRO A 251 -11.72 19.83 23.94
N HIS A 252 -10.81 20.61 23.35
CA HIS A 252 -9.75 20.14 22.46
C HIS A 252 -8.37 20.73 22.80
N MET A 253 -8.18 21.19 24.04
CA MET A 253 -6.92 21.78 24.48
C MET A 253 -6.42 21.12 25.76
N VAL A 254 -5.14 20.74 25.77
CA VAL A 254 -4.49 20.10 26.91
C VAL A 254 -3.23 20.89 27.27
N ALA A 255 -3.00 21.09 28.56
CA ALA A 255 -1.82 21.80 29.05
C ALA A 255 -0.54 20.98 28.80
N SER A 256 0.49 21.60 28.24
CA SER A 256 1.84 21.04 28.11
C SER A 256 2.80 21.68 29.11
N TYR A 257 3.72 20.87 29.63
CA TYR A 257 4.76 21.29 30.58
C TYR A 257 6.13 21.04 29.97
N PRO A 258 7.07 22.01 30.04
CA PRO A 258 8.44 21.76 29.62
C PRO A 258 9.09 20.75 30.58
N ILE A 259 9.79 19.76 30.02
CA ILE A 259 10.60 18.81 30.78
C ILE A 259 12.03 18.90 30.26
N ASP A 260 12.92 19.44 31.09
CA ASP A 260 14.34 19.45 30.80
C ASP A 260 14.93 18.07 31.14
N THR A 261 15.34 17.32 30.11
CA THR A 261 15.95 16.00 30.27
C THR A 261 17.43 16.06 29.93
N ILE A 262 18.27 15.50 30.79
CA ILE A 262 19.70 15.32 30.52
C ILE A 262 19.88 14.03 29.73
N VAL A 263 20.25 14.14 28.46
CA VAL A 263 20.54 12.99 27.60
C VAL A 263 22.04 12.68 27.63
N THR A 264 22.40 11.45 28.03
CA THR A 264 23.78 10.97 27.98
C THR A 264 24.02 10.17 26.70
N LYS A 265 24.83 10.71 25.79
CA LYS A 265 25.24 9.99 24.57
C LYS A 265 26.68 9.49 24.73
N SER A 266 26.85 8.17 24.63
CA SER A 266 28.17 7.55 24.64
C SER A 266 28.65 7.38 23.20
N ILE A 267 29.73 8.07 22.84
CA ILE A 267 30.40 7.91 21.54
C ILE A 267 31.70 7.16 21.79
N THR A 268 31.82 5.97 21.22
CA THR A 268 33.06 5.19 21.28
C THR A 268 33.95 5.53 20.08
N HIS A 269 35.20 5.88 20.33
CA HIS A 269 36.20 6.10 19.29
C HIS A 269 37.27 5.01 19.34
N PHE A 270 37.73 4.57 18.17
CA PHE A 270 38.84 3.63 18.08
C PHE A 270 40.15 4.33 18.41
N SER A 271 40.90 3.80 19.37
CA SER A 271 42.23 4.28 19.71
C SER A 271 43.20 4.05 18.54
N THR A 272 43.88 5.10 18.08
CA THR A 272 44.90 5.03 17.01
C THR A 272 46.30 4.65 17.52
N GLY A 273 46.45 4.44 18.83
CA GLY A 273 47.74 4.12 19.48
C GLY A 273 48.14 2.64 19.37
N LYS A 274 49.44 2.37 19.46
CA LYS A 274 49.97 1.00 19.62
C LYS A 274 49.87 0.59 21.09
N LYS A 275 49.46 -0.66 21.37
CA LYS A 275 49.43 -1.20 22.74
C LYS A 275 50.86 -1.30 23.27
N PHE A 276 51.21 -0.46 24.26
CA PHE A 276 52.58 -0.40 24.79
C PHE A 276 52.88 -1.49 25.83
N SER A 277 51.87 -2.02 26.55
CA SER A 277 52.02 -3.22 27.38
C SER A 277 50.67 -3.93 27.61
N ASP A 278 50.70 -5.22 27.95
CA ASP A 278 49.49 -5.99 28.26
C ASP A 278 48.84 -5.62 29.60
N ASN A 279 49.56 -4.91 30.47
CA ASN A 279 49.12 -4.50 31.80
C ASN A 279 48.79 -2.99 31.91
N GLY A 280 48.79 -2.26 30.78
CA GLY A 280 48.53 -0.82 30.76
C GLY A 280 47.03 -0.50 30.82
N ALA A 281 46.61 0.32 31.78
CA ALA A 281 45.24 0.85 31.83
C ALA A 281 45.02 1.89 30.71
N ASN A 282 43.81 1.93 30.15
CA ASN A 282 43.41 2.97 29.18
C ASN A 282 43.49 4.36 29.84
N ALA A 283 43.98 5.35 29.10
CA ALA A 283 43.94 6.73 29.56
C ALA A 283 42.49 7.20 29.74
N SER A 284 42.14 7.68 30.93
CA SER A 284 40.85 8.29 31.22
C SER A 284 41.04 9.76 31.58
N GLY A 285 40.10 10.60 31.17
CA GLY A 285 40.13 12.03 31.43
C GLY A 285 38.75 12.63 31.26
N LYS A 286 38.49 13.75 31.93
CA LYS A 286 37.25 14.52 31.80
C LYS A 286 37.52 15.73 30.92
N ILE A 287 36.76 15.87 29.83
CA ILE A 287 36.81 17.05 28.96
C ILE A 287 35.51 17.81 29.18
N THR A 288 35.62 19.10 29.52
CA THR A 288 34.48 20.01 29.62
C THR A 288 34.50 20.90 28.38
N ILE A 289 33.50 20.76 27.52
CA ILE A 289 33.33 21.62 26.33
C ILE A 289 32.28 22.66 26.67
N VAL A 290 32.64 23.94 26.59
CA VAL A 290 31.73 25.07 26.83
C VAL A 290 31.62 25.86 25.54
N ASN A 291 30.40 26.06 25.05
CA ASN A 291 30.14 26.97 23.95
C ASN A 291 30.09 28.42 24.49
N THR A 292 31.03 29.26 24.04
CA THR A 292 31.11 30.69 24.42
C THR A 292 30.47 31.63 23.41
N THR A 293 29.86 31.09 22.34
CA THR A 293 29.18 31.90 21.32
C THR A 293 27.76 32.26 21.75
N GLY A 294 27.25 33.40 21.28
CA GLY A 294 25.86 33.82 21.54
C GLY A 294 24.79 33.01 20.82
N ASN A 295 25.18 31.99 20.05
CA ASN A 295 24.28 31.12 19.30
C ASN A 295 24.17 29.75 19.99
N ALA A 296 22.94 29.27 20.15
CA ALA A 296 22.68 27.95 20.71
C ALA A 296 23.16 26.86 19.73
N TRP A 297 24.27 26.20 20.04
CA TRP A 297 24.71 24.97 19.39
C TRP A 297 24.53 23.80 20.35
N PRO A 298 23.44 23.03 20.21
CA PRO A 298 23.23 21.84 21.03
C PRO A 298 24.30 20.81 20.65
N LEU A 299 25.10 20.39 21.65
CA LEU A 299 26.05 19.28 21.51
C LEU A 299 25.25 17.97 21.53
N VAL A 300 24.78 17.53 20.37
CA VAL A 300 24.14 16.21 20.18
C VAL A 300 25.13 15.24 19.57
#